data_AF-A0A6F8YXF0-F1
#
_entry.id   AF-A0A6F8YXF0-F1
#
_cell.length_a   1.000
_cell.length_b   1.000
_cell.length_c   1.000
_cell.angle_alpha   90.00
_cell.angle_beta   90.00
_cell.angle_gamma   90.00
#
_symmetry.space_group_name_H-M   'P 1'
#
loop_
_entity.id
_entity.type
_entity.pdbx_description
1 polymer ?
#
loop_
_entity_poly.entity_id
_entity_poly.type
_entity_poly.pdbx_seq_one_letter_code
_entity_poly.pdbx_strand_id
1 'polypeptide(L)'
;MAVYVWHCDREGRYSLYSEGAQDQNYLRGVQIADASGKVRFTSIFPACYTGRWPHVHFEVYPDQASITDAGNAIATSQVALPEDVSGQVYAQSGYEQSVANMSRLSLDSDNVFGDDGGASQLATVTGGVTDGYTVSLTVGVDTTTAPTGGGRPR
;
A
#
# COMPACT_ATOMS: atom_id res chain seq x y z
N MET A 1 10.12 -15.45 -5.18
CA MET A 1 8.97 -14.62 -4.76
C MET A 1 8.83 -13.42 -5.66
N ALA A 2 7.59 -13.07 -5.99
CA ALA A 2 7.24 -11.84 -6.69
C ALA A 2 6.24 -11.06 -5.84
N VAL A 3 6.29 -9.73 -5.94
CA VAL A 3 5.41 -8.84 -5.17
C VAL A 3 4.71 -7.89 -6.14
N TYR A 4 3.39 -7.84 -6.06
CA TYR A 4 2.56 -6.86 -6.73
C TYR A 4 2.15 -5.78 -5.73
N VAL A 5 2.22 -4.51 -6.13
CA VAL A 5 1.79 -3.37 -5.31
C VAL A 5 0.82 -2.49 -6.07
N TRP A 6 -0.12 -1.88 -5.35
CA TRP A 6 -1.00 -0.84 -5.89
C TRP A 6 -1.47 0.13 -4.82
N HIS A 7 -1.77 1.36 -5.21
CA HIS A 7 -2.36 2.36 -4.32
C HIS A 7 -3.13 3.43 -5.11
N CYS A 8 -3.84 4.30 -4.38
CA CYS A 8 -4.55 5.42 -4.99
C CYS A 8 -3.63 6.57 -5.42
N ASP A 9 -4.11 7.40 -6.36
CA ASP A 9 -3.49 8.68 -6.69
C ASP A 9 -3.69 9.73 -5.59
N ARG A 10 -3.19 10.95 -5.80
CA ARG A 10 -3.32 12.07 -4.85
C ARG A 10 -4.78 12.52 -4.62
N GLU A 11 -5.70 12.16 -5.50
CA GLU A 11 -7.13 12.46 -5.40
C GLU A 11 -7.90 11.30 -4.73
N GLY A 12 -7.21 10.22 -4.35
CA GLY A 12 -7.83 9.04 -3.76
C GLY A 12 -8.45 8.09 -4.77
N ARG A 13 -8.15 8.25 -6.06
CA ARG A 13 -8.67 7.38 -7.13
C ARG A 13 -7.76 6.20 -7.37
N TYR A 14 -8.35 5.06 -7.70
CA TYR A 14 -7.62 3.88 -8.14
C TYR A 14 -7.83 3.69 -9.63
N SER A 15 -6.74 3.51 -10.37
CA SER A 15 -6.79 2.93 -11.71
C SER A 15 -7.53 1.58 -11.68
N LEU A 16 -8.18 1.15 -12.76
CA LEU A 16 -9.03 -0.05 -12.83
C LEU A 16 -10.33 -0.05 -12.00
N TYR A 17 -10.49 0.82 -11.00
CA TYR A 17 -11.66 0.79 -10.09
C TYR A 17 -12.48 2.07 -10.10
N SER A 18 -11.83 3.23 -10.06
CA SER A 18 -12.53 4.51 -10.00
C SER A 18 -13.18 4.87 -11.34
N GLU A 19 -14.34 5.52 -11.28
CA GLU A 19 -15.03 6.04 -12.45
C GLU A 19 -14.10 6.99 -13.24
N GLY A 20 -14.01 6.79 -14.56
CA GLY A 20 -13.11 7.52 -15.45
C GLY A 20 -11.66 7.04 -15.42
N ALA A 21 -11.31 6.05 -14.59
CA ALA A 21 -9.97 5.47 -14.50
C ALA A 21 -9.96 3.94 -14.73
N GLN A 22 -11.08 3.34 -15.14
CA GLN A 22 -11.19 1.89 -15.32
C GLN A 22 -10.26 1.34 -16.41
N ASP A 23 -9.95 2.12 -17.44
CA ASP A 23 -9.04 1.73 -18.54
C ASP A 23 -7.57 2.12 -18.27
N GLN A 24 -7.26 2.57 -17.06
CA GLN A 24 -5.91 3.00 -16.66
C GLN A 24 -5.20 1.93 -15.83
N ASN A 25 -3.87 1.95 -15.80
CA ASN A 25 -3.05 1.03 -15.00
C ASN A 25 -1.95 1.72 -14.19
N TYR A 26 -2.06 3.04 -13.95
CA TYR A 26 -1.08 3.78 -13.15
C TYR A 26 -1.00 3.28 -11.71
N LEU A 27 0.13 3.55 -11.03
CA LEU A 27 0.37 3.28 -9.60
C LEU A 27 0.15 1.81 -9.21
N ARG A 28 0.50 0.92 -10.15
CA ARG A 28 0.48 -0.53 -10.04
C ARG A 28 1.81 -1.06 -10.55
N GLY A 29 2.39 -2.04 -9.88
CA GLY A 29 3.70 -2.56 -10.30
C GLY A 29 4.05 -3.90 -9.70
N VAL A 30 4.86 -4.67 -10.43
CA VAL A 30 5.39 -5.96 -10.00
C VAL A 30 6.90 -5.88 -9.89
N GLN A 31 7.46 -6.47 -8.85
CA GLN A 31 8.90 -6.69 -8.72
C GLN A 31 9.20 -8.12 -8.28
N ILE A 32 10.33 -8.64 -8.74
CA ILE A 32 10.89 -9.91 -8.27
C ILE A 32 11.81 -9.60 -7.10
N ALA A 33 11.64 -10.35 -6.01
CA ALA A 33 12.50 -10.20 -4.85
C ALA A 33 13.94 -10.62 -5.20
N ASP A 34 14.91 -9.84 -4.74
CA ASP A 34 16.32 -10.20 -4.89
C ASP A 34 16.72 -11.37 -3.97
N ALA A 35 18.00 -11.75 -3.98
CA ALA A 35 18.52 -12.84 -3.15
C ALA A 35 18.37 -12.60 -1.63
N SER A 36 18.13 -11.36 -1.20
CA SER A 36 17.85 -11.00 0.20
C SER A 36 16.36 -10.90 0.51
N GLY A 37 15.49 -11.21 -0.45
CA GLY A 37 14.04 -11.10 -0.31
C GLY A 37 13.50 -9.67 -0.48
N LYS A 38 14.32 -8.72 -0.95
CA LYS A 38 13.93 -7.31 -1.05
C LYS A 38 13.32 -6.98 -2.40
N VAL A 39 12.26 -6.18 -2.37
CA VAL A 39 11.68 -5.50 -3.55
C VAL A 39 11.74 -3.99 -3.35
N ARG A 40 11.81 -3.23 -4.45
CA ARG A 40 11.79 -1.76 -4.42
C ARG A 40 10.88 -1.22 -5.51
N PHE A 41 10.05 -0.28 -5.11
CA PHE A 41 9.19 0.51 -5.99
C PHE A 41 9.48 1.99 -5.78
N THR A 42 9.33 2.77 -6.86
CA THR A 42 9.34 4.23 -6.79
C THR A 42 7.96 4.69 -7.24
N SER A 43 7.30 5.48 -6.41
CA SER A 43 5.96 5.98 -6.67
C SER A 43 5.74 7.33 -6.00
N ILE A 44 4.55 7.91 -6.18
CA ILE A 44 4.08 9.03 -5.38
C ILE A 44 3.58 8.54 -4.01
N PHE A 45 3.41 9.47 -3.07
CA PHE A 45 2.73 9.19 -1.81
C PHE A 45 1.20 9.11 -2.04
N PRO A 46 0.48 8.10 -1.54
CA PRO A 46 -0.96 7.97 -1.75
C PRO A 46 -1.77 8.97 -0.90
N ALA A 47 -2.95 9.31 -1.39
CA ALA A 47 -3.91 10.12 -0.65
C ALA A 47 -4.53 9.39 0.55
N CYS A 48 -5.16 10.16 1.43
CA CYS A 48 -6.19 9.64 2.32
C CYS A 48 -7.54 9.80 1.61
N TYR A 49 -8.18 8.69 1.25
CA TYR A 49 -9.55 8.70 0.73
C TYR A 49 -10.55 8.41 1.85
N THR A 50 -11.83 8.74 1.62
CA THR A 50 -12.87 8.65 2.65
C THR A 50 -12.96 7.25 3.27
N GLY A 51 -12.81 7.18 4.59
CA GLY A 51 -13.07 5.98 5.39
C GLY A 51 -11.92 4.99 5.49
N ARG A 52 -10.73 5.30 4.96
CA ARG A 52 -9.55 4.43 5.04
C ARG A 52 -8.28 5.21 5.37
N TRP A 53 -7.47 4.67 6.28
CA TRP A 53 -6.16 5.21 6.64
C TRP A 53 -5.21 5.15 5.44
N PRO A 54 -4.28 6.10 5.22
CA PRO A 54 -3.36 6.05 4.07
C PRO A 54 -2.55 4.76 3.97
N HIS A 55 -2.57 4.12 2.79
CA HIS A 55 -1.95 2.82 2.61
C HIS A 55 -1.45 2.53 1.19
N VAL A 56 -0.54 1.55 1.10
CA VAL A 56 -0.13 0.88 -0.13
C VAL A 56 -0.49 -0.60 -0.02
N HIS A 57 -1.26 -1.14 -0.95
CA HIS A 57 -1.56 -2.57 -0.96
C HIS A 57 -0.40 -3.36 -1.53
N PHE A 58 -0.29 -4.61 -1.09
CA PHE A 58 0.57 -5.58 -1.74
C PHE A 58 0.01 -7.00 -1.72
N GLU A 59 0.43 -7.77 -2.71
CA GLU A 59 0.25 -9.21 -2.80
C GLU A 59 1.60 -9.88 -3.03
N VAL A 60 1.77 -11.05 -2.42
CA VAL A 60 2.98 -11.85 -2.51
C VAL A 60 2.68 -13.16 -3.21
N TYR A 61 3.54 -13.53 -4.15
CA TYR A 61 3.47 -14.72 -4.97
C TYR A 61 4.73 -15.57 -4.77
N PRO A 62 4.63 -16.91 -4.75
CA PRO A 62 5.76 -17.78 -4.43
C PRO A 62 6.93 -17.61 -5.41
N ASP A 63 6.63 -17.36 -6.68
CA ASP A 63 7.60 -17.15 -7.75
C ASP A 63 7.11 -16.17 -8.83
N GLN A 64 7.98 -15.91 -9.81
CA GLN A 64 7.69 -15.01 -10.93
C GLN A 64 6.60 -15.53 -11.86
N ALA A 65 6.48 -16.84 -12.08
CA ALA A 65 5.51 -17.39 -13.02
C ALA A 65 4.07 -17.25 -12.46
N SER A 66 3.94 -17.38 -11.14
CA SER A 66 2.68 -17.36 -10.42
C SER A 66 1.93 -16.02 -10.47
N ILE A 67 2.64 -14.90 -10.68
CA ILE A 67 2.05 -13.54 -10.63
C ILE A 67 1.10 -13.20 -11.79
N THR A 68 1.01 -14.09 -12.77
CA THR A 68 0.10 -13.92 -13.92
C THR A 68 -1.36 -14.22 -13.56
N ASP A 69 -1.62 -14.80 -12.39
CA ASP A 69 -2.96 -15.12 -11.89
C ASP A 69 -3.07 -14.76 -10.40
N ALA A 70 -3.97 -13.82 -10.07
CA ALA A 70 -4.22 -13.36 -8.71
C ALA A 70 -4.68 -14.47 -7.74
N GLY A 71 -5.17 -15.59 -8.26
CA GLY A 71 -5.48 -16.79 -7.48
C GLY A 71 -4.25 -17.41 -6.78
N ASN A 72 -3.04 -17.13 -7.27
CA ASN A 72 -1.79 -17.68 -6.76
C ASN A 72 -1.16 -16.86 -5.62
N ALA A 73 -1.80 -15.77 -5.19
CA ALA A 73 -1.29 -14.99 -4.06
C ALA A 73 -1.28 -15.86 -2.78
N ILE A 74 -0.12 -15.87 -2.12
CA ILE A 74 0.13 -16.59 -0.86
C ILE A 74 0.05 -15.66 0.35
N ALA A 75 0.10 -14.35 0.13
CA ALA A 75 -0.23 -13.33 1.12
C ALA A 75 -0.80 -12.09 0.44
N THR A 76 -1.78 -11.46 1.09
CA THR A 76 -2.34 -10.16 0.71
C THR A 76 -2.38 -9.31 1.97
N SER A 77 -1.80 -8.12 1.91
CA SER A 77 -1.81 -7.19 3.04
C SER A 77 -1.62 -5.75 2.56
N GLN A 78 -1.40 -4.83 3.50
CA GLN A 78 -1.28 -3.41 3.25
C GLN A 78 -0.18 -2.79 4.11
N VAL A 79 0.51 -1.79 3.58
CA VAL A 79 1.46 -0.95 4.31
C VAL A 79 0.70 0.28 4.81
N ALA A 80 0.60 0.46 6.12
CA ALA A 80 0.04 1.67 6.72
C ALA A 80 1.10 2.78 6.76
N LEU A 81 0.73 4.01 6.39
CA LEU A 81 1.67 5.15 6.42
C LEU A 81 1.54 5.91 7.75
N PRO A 82 2.66 6.29 8.40
CA PRO A 82 2.63 7.01 9.67
C PRO A 82 1.86 8.35 9.59
N GLU A 83 1.19 8.71 10.68
CA GLU A 83 0.37 9.92 10.77
C GLU A 83 1.18 11.21 10.59
N ASP A 84 2.34 11.29 11.25
CA ASP A 84 3.23 12.44 11.20
C ASP A 84 3.76 12.70 9.78
N VAL A 85 4.18 11.64 9.10
CA VAL A 85 4.62 11.69 7.70
C VAL A 85 3.48 12.07 6.77
N SER A 86 2.31 11.44 6.95
CA SER A 86 1.11 11.74 6.15
C SER A 86 0.70 13.20 6.31
N GLY A 87 0.75 13.74 7.53
CA GLY A 87 0.50 15.15 7.80
C GLY A 87 1.46 16.10 7.08
N GLN A 88 2.76 15.77 7.04
CA GLN A 88 3.75 16.57 6.30
C GLN A 88 3.50 16.57 4.78
N VAL A 89 3.14 15.42 4.21
CA VAL A 89 2.80 15.29 2.78
C VAL A 89 1.50 16.03 2.46
N TYR A 90 0.46 15.88 3.29
CA TYR A 90 -0.84 16.47 3.02
C TYR A 90 -0.89 17.99 3.21
N ALA A 91 0.13 18.57 3.83
CA ALA A 91 0.36 20.02 3.82
C ALA A 91 0.86 20.56 2.46
N GLN A 92 1.23 19.70 1.51
CA GLN A 92 1.66 20.11 0.17
C GLN A 92 0.46 20.31 -0.77
N SER A 93 0.62 21.19 -1.77
CA SER A 93 -0.43 21.49 -2.74
C SER A 93 -0.91 20.25 -3.50
N GLY A 94 -2.23 20.11 -3.63
CA GLY A 94 -2.88 19.00 -4.33
C GLY A 94 -3.29 17.82 -3.44
N TYR A 95 -3.07 17.90 -2.12
CA TYR A 95 -3.54 16.91 -1.14
C TYR A 95 -4.62 17.45 -0.19
N GLU A 96 -5.23 18.58 -0.50
CA GLU A 96 -6.17 19.28 0.40
C GLU A 96 -7.34 18.38 0.84
N GLN A 97 -7.82 17.51 -0.06
CA GLN A 97 -8.86 16.54 0.25
C GLN A 97 -8.39 15.48 1.27
N SER A 98 -7.11 15.09 1.23
CA SER A 98 -6.53 14.13 2.17
C SER A 98 -6.53 14.66 3.60
N VAL A 99 -6.30 15.98 3.80
CA VAL A 99 -6.40 16.62 5.12
C VAL A 99 -7.81 16.49 5.68
N ALA A 100 -8.83 16.78 4.86
CA ALA A 100 -10.22 16.70 5.27
C ALA A 100 -10.69 15.26 5.54
N ASN A 101 -10.14 14.28 4.82
CA ASN A 101 -10.46 12.88 5.02
C ASN A 101 -9.79 12.35 6.28
N MET A 102 -8.48 12.56 6.43
CA MET A 102 -7.69 12.04 7.55
C MET A 102 -8.18 12.58 8.91
N SER A 103 -8.72 13.80 8.97
CA SER A 103 -9.29 14.35 10.21
C SER A 103 -10.54 13.62 10.73
N ARG A 104 -11.10 12.68 9.95
CA ARG A 104 -12.31 11.92 10.30
C ARG A 104 -12.04 10.48 10.74
N LEU A 105 -10.78 10.06 10.83
CA LEU A 105 -10.39 8.73 11.26
C LEU A 105 -9.01 8.75 11.95
N SER A 106 -8.72 7.68 12.67
CA SER A 106 -7.39 7.31 13.15
C SER A 106 -7.01 5.92 12.64
N LEU A 107 -5.73 5.55 12.77
CA LEU A 107 -5.26 4.20 12.50
C LEU A 107 -6.07 3.15 13.30
N ASP A 108 -6.35 3.43 14.57
CA ASP A 108 -7.14 2.54 15.45
C ASP A 108 -8.61 2.39 15.01
N SER A 109 -9.17 3.38 14.33
CA SER A 109 -10.55 3.35 13.85
C SER A 109 -10.69 2.76 12.44
N ASP A 110 -9.56 2.55 11.73
CA ASP A 110 -9.58 1.94 10.40
C ASP A 110 -9.97 0.47 10.49
N ASN A 111 -10.84 0.03 9.58
CA ASN A 111 -11.41 -1.31 9.59
C ASN A 111 -10.45 -2.42 9.14
N VAL A 112 -9.21 -2.08 8.78
CA VAL A 112 -8.13 -3.03 8.48
C VAL A 112 -7.03 -2.94 9.53
N PHE A 113 -6.56 -1.74 9.86
CA PHE A 113 -5.42 -1.57 10.77
C PHE A 113 -5.82 -1.57 12.25
N GLY A 114 -7.09 -1.31 12.58
CA GLY A 114 -7.55 -1.15 13.96
C GLY A 114 -7.46 -2.42 14.83
N ASP A 115 -7.39 -3.61 14.22
CA ASP A 115 -7.36 -4.88 14.95
C ASP A 115 -6.08 -5.05 15.81
N ASP A 116 -4.94 -4.51 15.36
CA ASP A 116 -3.66 -4.54 16.06
C ASP A 116 -2.99 -3.16 16.19
N GLY A 117 -3.72 -2.07 15.88
CA GLY A 117 -3.17 -0.71 15.82
C GLY A 117 -2.11 -0.53 14.73
N GLY A 118 -2.17 -1.34 13.67
CA GLY A 118 -1.19 -1.39 12.59
C GLY A 118 0.16 -2.00 12.99
N ALA A 119 0.27 -2.72 14.12
CA ALA A 119 1.55 -3.24 14.61
C ALA A 119 2.30 -4.09 13.58
N SER A 120 1.58 -4.85 12.75
CA SER A 120 2.14 -5.67 11.68
C SER A 120 2.36 -4.95 10.35
N GLN A 121 1.79 -3.74 10.17
CA GLN A 121 1.61 -3.10 8.87
C GLN A 121 2.15 -1.66 8.81
N LEU A 122 2.42 -1.03 9.95
CA LEU A 122 2.90 0.34 10.04
C LEU A 122 4.36 0.44 9.57
N ALA A 123 4.59 1.23 8.52
CA ALA A 123 5.92 1.39 7.95
C ALA A 123 6.85 2.24 8.81
N THR A 124 8.14 1.93 8.74
CA THR A 124 9.19 2.89 9.07
C THR A 124 9.45 3.79 7.87
N VAL A 125 9.49 5.11 8.09
CA VAL A 125 9.69 6.08 7.01
C VAL A 125 10.84 7.03 7.34
N THR A 126 11.66 7.32 6.33
CA THR A 126 12.73 8.32 6.39
C THR A 126 12.65 9.25 5.20
N GLY A 127 13.26 10.43 5.30
CA GLY A 127 13.29 11.43 4.23
C GLY A 127 12.35 12.60 4.51
N GLY A 128 11.90 13.29 3.46
CA GLY A 128 11.10 14.50 3.60
C GLY A 128 10.48 14.96 2.29
N VAL A 129 9.62 15.96 2.37
CA VAL A 129 8.88 16.50 1.20
C VAL A 129 9.80 17.05 0.08
N THR A 130 11.03 17.44 0.41
CA THR A 130 12.00 17.98 -0.57
C THR A 130 12.76 16.88 -1.30
N ASP A 131 13.29 15.89 -0.58
CA ASP A 131 14.17 14.85 -1.14
C ASP A 131 13.43 13.55 -1.49
N GLY A 132 12.16 13.45 -1.09
CA GLY A 132 11.34 12.25 -1.18
C GLY A 132 11.42 11.40 0.09
N TYR A 133 10.52 10.42 0.17
CA TYR A 133 10.43 9.49 1.29
C TYR A 133 10.87 8.08 0.88
N THR A 134 11.52 7.39 1.82
CA THR A 134 11.72 5.94 1.76
C THR A 134 10.82 5.30 2.79
N VAL A 135 9.84 4.53 2.31
CA VAL A 135 8.89 3.75 3.13
C VAL A 135 9.39 2.30 3.19
N SER A 136 9.50 1.72 4.37
CA SER A 136 9.97 0.34 4.57
C SER A 136 9.10 -0.42 5.56
N LEU A 137 8.71 -1.64 5.19
CA LEU A 137 8.02 -2.60 6.03
C LEU A 137 8.69 -3.97 5.87
N THR A 138 9.01 -4.63 6.97
CA THR A 138 9.48 -6.02 6.95
C THR A 138 8.27 -6.93 7.15
N VAL A 139 8.06 -7.85 6.22
CA VAL A 139 6.91 -8.76 6.23
C VAL A 139 7.40 -10.20 6.34
N GLY A 140 6.92 -10.92 7.34
CA GLY A 140 7.12 -12.37 7.43
C GLY A 140 6.18 -13.07 6.45
N VAL A 141 6.73 -13.84 5.52
CA VAL A 141 5.94 -14.61 4.53
C VAL A 141 6.34 -16.07 4.63
N ASP A 142 5.34 -16.94 4.84
CA ASP A 142 5.51 -18.38 4.65
C ASP A 142 5.22 -18.74 3.19
N THR A 143 6.26 -19.03 2.43
CA THR A 143 6.16 -19.38 1.01
C THR A 143 5.56 -20.76 0.74
N THR A 144 5.30 -21.54 1.79
CA THR A 144 4.60 -22.83 1.70
C THR A 144 3.09 -22.70 1.88
N THR A 145 2.60 -21.50 2.20
CA THR A 145 1.17 -21.19 2.30
C THR A 145 0.46 -21.58 1.01
N ALA A 146 -0.64 -22.34 1.14
CA ALA A 146 -1.50 -22.62 0.00
C ALA A 146 -2.13 -21.31 -0.50
N PRO A 147 -2.11 -21.04 -1.83
CA PRO A 147 -2.68 -19.80 -2.35
C PRO A 147 -4.13 -19.58 -1.90
N THR A 148 -4.40 -18.39 -1.40
CA THR A 148 -5.74 -18.01 -0.91
C THR A 148 -6.50 -17.14 -1.90
N GLY A 149 -5.89 -16.80 -3.04
CA GLY A 149 -6.28 -15.68 -3.89
C GLY A 149 -6.11 -14.34 -3.18
N GLY A 150 -6.31 -13.23 -3.89
CA GLY A 150 -6.31 -11.84 -3.39
C GLY A 150 -7.38 -11.55 -2.33
N GLY A 151 -7.35 -12.32 -1.24
CA GLY A 151 -8.30 -12.30 -0.15
C GLY A 151 -8.20 -11.03 0.68
N ARG A 152 -9.03 -10.94 1.72
CA ARG A 152 -9.00 -9.77 2.60
C ARG A 152 -7.60 -9.59 3.17
N PRO A 153 -7.03 -8.36 3.09
CA PRO A 153 -5.80 -8.02 3.75
C PRO A 153 -5.84 -8.44 5.23
N ARG A 154 -4.79 -9.09 5.70
CA ARG A 154 -4.57 -9.43 7.11
C ARG A 154 -3.17 -9.03 7.53
#